data_AF-A0A7S3KMH7-F1
#
_entry.id   AF-A0A7S3KMH7-F1
#
_cell.length_a   1.000
_cell.length_b   1.000
_cell.length_c   1.000
_cell.angle_alpha   90.00
_cell.angle_beta   90.00
_cell.angle_gamma   90.00
#
_symmetry.space_group_name_H-M   'P 1'
#
loop_
_entity.id
_entity.type
_entity.pdbx_description
1 polymer ?
#
loop_
_entity_poly.entity_id
_entity_poly.type
_entity_poly.pdbx_seq_one_letter_code
_entity_poly.pdbx_strand_id
1 'polypeptide(L)'
;MPILITENLYNLMSLKARYTLRKIDVIVMKESQDPKGIFSFDVSYTSLDNTENIPEDHQTGELIKLEQYANINIEGFKDQGVDYMFTLDNDVVESQSNIQEFNPIFRQLFKCYIAGEWGDAFECIQRCLECWEDDGPTKAIQFYLSAFQYQQPNQWNGYRNIEDDLNKIYRSRIRAQQLDEQSQEDSKNQKNEHVSHGRLSVLHREASMEESKENRSAYNRNEQSTDFVGLDSKTGTINSNITDVN
;
A
#
# COMPACT_ATOMS: atom_id res chain seq x y z
N MET A 1 17.45 15.26 13.15
CA MET A 1 17.87 13.88 13.53
C MET A 1 16.80 13.33 14.45
N PRO A 2 16.09 12.25 14.10
CA PRO A 2 15.07 11.69 14.98
C PRO A 2 15.70 10.99 16.18
N ILE A 3 15.15 11.23 17.37
CA ILE A 3 15.55 10.52 18.60
C ILE A 3 14.68 9.26 18.70
N LEU A 4 15.32 8.09 18.66
CA LEU A 4 14.64 6.81 18.81
C LEU A 4 14.69 6.35 20.27
N ILE A 5 13.54 5.93 20.79
CA ILE A 5 13.34 5.56 22.18
C ILE A 5 12.75 4.16 22.23
N THR A 6 13.32 3.30 23.06
CA THR A 6 12.80 1.95 23.27
C THR A 6 11.64 1.96 24.27
N GLU A 7 10.76 0.97 24.18
CA GLU A 7 9.62 0.80 25.08
C GLU A 7 10.01 0.78 26.57
N ASN A 8 11.17 0.22 26.91
CA ASN A 8 11.68 0.22 28.28
C ASN A 8 11.94 1.64 28.78
N LEU A 9 12.61 2.48 27.98
CA LEU A 9 12.88 3.86 28.35
C LEU A 9 11.57 4.68 28.35
N TYR A 10 10.69 4.47 27.37
CA TYR A 10 9.37 5.07 27.33
C TYR A 10 8.57 4.79 28.63
N ASN A 11 8.62 3.56 29.14
CA ASN A 11 7.92 3.18 30.37
C ASN A 11 8.48 3.82 31.65
N LEU A 12 9.72 4.29 31.62
CA LEU A 12 10.35 5.02 32.74
C LEU A 12 10.08 6.53 32.69
N MET A 13 9.56 7.04 31.56
CA MET A 13 9.29 8.45 31.38
C MET A 13 8.00 8.89 32.08
N SER A 14 7.95 10.17 32.42
CA SER A 14 6.73 10.76 32.95
C SER A 14 5.59 10.71 31.94
N LEU A 15 4.36 10.86 32.45
CA LEU A 15 3.18 10.85 31.59
C LEU A 15 3.24 11.98 30.55
N LYS A 16 3.78 13.15 30.91
CA LYS A 16 3.94 14.29 30.01
C LYS A 16 4.92 13.99 28.87
N ALA A 17 6.10 13.45 29.20
CA ALA A 17 7.07 13.03 28.20
C ALA A 17 6.52 11.94 27.27
N ARG A 18 5.75 10.99 27.80
CA ARG A 18 5.12 9.95 26.98
C ARG A 18 4.09 10.49 25.99
N TYR A 19 3.41 11.60 26.31
CA TYR A 19 2.44 12.22 25.40
C TYR A 19 3.06 12.92 24.20
N THR A 20 4.34 13.29 24.28
CA THR A 20 5.10 13.89 23.16
C THR A 20 5.79 12.84 22.29
N LEU A 21 5.61 11.56 22.60
CA LEU A 21 6.21 10.45 21.86
C LEU A 21 5.15 9.69 21.08
N ARG A 22 5.53 9.31 19.86
CA ARG A 22 4.73 8.47 18.97
C ARG A 22 5.35 7.08 18.90
N LYS A 23 4.55 6.03 19.10
CA LYS A 23 4.99 4.65 18.84
C LYS A 23 5.04 4.46 17.33
N ILE A 24 6.23 4.24 16.78
CA ILE A 24 6.47 4.20 15.33
C ILE A 24 6.69 2.79 14.81
N ASP A 25 7.02 1.82 15.67
CA ASP A 25 7.22 0.43 15.26
C ASP A 25 7.11 -0.56 16.43
N VAL A 26 6.98 -1.84 16.09
CA VAL A 26 7.22 -2.96 17.01
C VAL A 26 8.14 -3.94 16.29
N ILE A 27 9.31 -4.17 16.87
CA ILE A 27 10.35 -5.01 16.26
C ILE A 27 10.71 -6.18 17.16
N VAL A 28 11.17 -7.26 16.54
CA VAL A 28 11.91 -8.34 17.18
C VAL A 28 13.32 -8.40 16.61
N MET A 29 14.27 -8.83 17.44
CA MET A 29 15.68 -8.98 17.08
C MET A 29 16.13 -10.40 17.37
N LYS A 30 17.14 -10.89 16.66
CA LYS A 30 17.68 -12.25 16.84
C LYS A 30 18.13 -12.49 18.29
N GLU A 31 18.76 -11.50 18.91
CA GLU A 31 19.26 -11.55 20.28
C GLU A 31 18.15 -11.44 21.33
N SER A 32 16.97 -10.93 20.96
CA SER A 32 15.83 -10.73 21.85
C SER A 32 14.52 -11.07 21.13
N GLN A 33 14.00 -12.26 21.39
CA GLN A 33 12.75 -12.75 20.81
C GLN A 33 11.50 -12.03 21.36
N ASP A 34 11.65 -11.22 22.41
CA ASP A 34 10.57 -10.40 22.94
C ASP A 34 10.35 -9.16 22.05
N PRO A 35 9.13 -8.97 21.49
CA PRO A 35 8.80 -7.78 20.71
C PRO A 35 9.00 -6.50 21.52
N LYS A 36 9.57 -5.46 20.91
CA LYS A 36 9.84 -4.17 21.55
C LYS A 36 9.23 -3.04 20.74
N GLY A 37 8.46 -2.20 21.42
CA GLY A 37 8.01 -0.92 20.87
C GLY A 37 9.18 0.03 20.63
N ILE A 38 9.15 0.70 19.48
CA ILE A 38 10.04 1.81 19.15
C ILE A 38 9.19 3.08 19.09
N PHE A 39 9.69 4.13 19.71
CA PHE A 39 9.06 5.42 19.83
C PHE A 39 9.97 6.50 19.25
N SER A 40 9.37 7.58 18.77
CA SER A 40 10.09 8.78 18.33
C SER A 40 9.44 10.02 18.93
N PHE A 41 10.27 11.03 19.21
CA PHE A 41 9.81 12.39 19.44
C PHE A 41 9.66 13.06 18.09
N ASP A 42 8.47 13.53 17.78
CA ASP A 42 8.20 14.23 16.52
C ASP A 42 8.65 15.67 16.64
N VAL A 43 9.31 16.23 15.62
CA VAL A 43 9.75 17.63 15.63
C VAL A 43 9.19 18.28 14.38
N SER A 44 8.33 19.28 14.57
CA SER A 44 7.94 20.17 13.48
C SER A 44 9.04 21.21 13.27
N TYR A 45 9.53 21.29 12.03
CA TYR A 45 10.52 22.30 11.65
C TYR A 45 9.86 23.57 11.09
N THR A 46 8.55 23.56 10.88
CA THR A 46 7.80 24.65 10.24
C THR A 46 7.78 25.93 11.09
N SER A 47 7.99 25.81 12.40
CA SER A 47 8.02 26.93 13.35
C SER A 47 9.43 27.43 13.70
N LEU A 48 10.49 26.74 13.27
CA LEU A 48 11.86 27.11 13.65
C LEU A 48 12.37 28.40 13.01
N ASP A 49 11.65 28.95 12.03
CA ASP A 49 11.97 30.26 11.48
C ASP A 49 11.62 31.40 12.47
N ASN A 50 10.88 31.13 13.55
CA ASN A 50 10.58 32.07 14.64
C ASN A 50 11.76 32.29 15.62
N THR A 51 13.01 32.21 15.13
CA THR A 51 14.21 32.57 15.91
C THR A 51 14.19 33.99 16.49
N GLU A 52 13.26 34.84 16.06
CA GLU A 52 13.07 36.23 16.52
C GLU A 52 12.69 36.35 18.01
N ASN A 53 12.29 35.27 18.69
CA ASN A 53 11.84 35.30 20.08
C ASN A 53 12.86 34.80 21.12
N ILE A 54 14.10 34.47 20.73
CA ILE A 54 15.14 34.05 21.68
C ILE A 54 15.87 35.30 22.20
N PRO A 55 15.86 35.58 23.52
CA PRO A 55 16.62 36.69 24.09
C PRO A 55 18.12 36.58 23.79
N GLU A 56 18.79 37.69 23.49
CA GLU A 56 20.23 37.71 23.16
C GLU A 56 21.12 37.16 24.30
N ASP A 57 20.65 37.20 25.54
CA ASP A 57 21.34 36.74 26.74
C ASP A 57 21.00 35.29 27.14
N HIS A 58 20.17 34.60 26.37
CA HIS A 58 19.73 33.23 26.66
C HIS A 58 20.89 32.22 26.56
N GLN A 59 21.07 31.39 27.60
CA GLN A 59 22.08 30.33 27.61
C GLN A 59 21.47 28.96 27.26
N THR A 60 22.25 28.11 26.58
CA THR A 60 21.84 26.73 26.30
C THR A 60 21.45 25.99 27.58
N GLY A 61 20.22 25.46 27.60
CA GLY A 61 19.67 24.72 28.74
C GLY A 61 18.82 25.56 29.70
N GLU A 62 18.71 26.87 29.45
CA GLU A 62 17.70 27.69 30.11
C GLU A 62 16.31 27.44 29.52
N LEU A 63 15.27 27.67 30.33
CA LEU A 63 13.88 27.51 29.92
C LEU A 63 13.40 28.78 29.22
N ILE A 64 12.97 28.68 27.97
CA ILE A 64 12.25 29.75 27.28
C ILE A 64 10.76 29.57 27.60
N LYS A 65 10.16 30.51 28.34
CA LYS A 65 8.72 30.42 28.67
C LYS A 65 7.88 30.96 27.52
N LEU A 66 6.75 30.31 27.28
CA LEU A 66 5.66 30.93 26.52
C LEU A 66 5.17 32.21 27.21
N GLU A 67 4.78 33.23 26.44
CA GLU A 67 4.35 34.53 26.94
C GLU A 67 3.23 34.43 28.00
N GLN A 68 2.27 33.54 27.77
CA GLN A 68 1.17 33.23 28.70
C GLN A 68 1.62 32.68 30.07
N TYR A 69 2.88 32.23 30.19
CA TYR A 69 3.48 31.68 31.40
C TYR A 69 4.62 32.53 31.96
N ALA A 70 4.86 33.73 31.43
CA ALA A 70 5.96 34.61 31.87
C ALA A 70 5.98 34.82 33.40
N ASN A 71 4.80 34.94 34.01
CA ASN A 71 4.62 35.22 35.45
C ASN A 71 4.74 33.98 36.35
N ILE A 72 4.85 32.76 35.80
CA ILE A 72 4.95 31.53 36.61
C ILE A 72 6.35 31.44 37.22
N ASN A 73 6.45 31.33 38.54
CA ASN A 73 7.72 31.06 39.22
C ASN A 73 8.12 29.59 39.02
N ILE A 74 9.23 29.36 38.31
CA ILE A 74 9.75 28.03 37.98
C ILE A 74 10.59 27.40 39.10
N GLU A 75 11.05 28.18 40.08
CA GLU A 75 11.89 27.66 41.16
C GLU A 75 11.17 26.58 41.98
N GLY A 76 9.85 26.75 42.18
CA GLY A 76 9.03 25.77 42.91
C GLY A 76 8.82 24.45 42.15
N PHE A 77 9.14 24.38 40.85
CA PHE A 77 8.98 23.18 40.04
C PHE A 77 10.28 22.39 39.88
N LYS A 78 11.45 23.00 40.15
CA LYS A 78 12.75 22.31 40.04
C LYS A 78 12.82 21.06 40.92
N ASP A 79 12.22 21.12 42.12
CA ASP A 79 12.18 20.01 43.06
C ASP A 79 11.16 18.92 42.69
N GLN A 80 10.27 19.18 41.72
CA GLN A 80 9.25 18.25 41.24
C GLN A 80 9.67 17.48 39.98
N GLY A 81 10.92 17.66 39.54
CA GLY A 81 11.47 17.05 38.33
C GLY A 81 11.28 17.92 37.08
N VAL A 82 11.45 17.32 35.90
CA VAL A 82 11.51 18.04 34.61
C VAL A 82 10.19 18.10 33.85
N ASP A 83 9.09 17.63 34.46
CA ASP A 83 7.78 17.55 33.79
C ASP A 83 7.24 18.91 33.34
N TYR A 84 7.58 19.97 34.07
CA TYR A 84 7.18 21.33 33.73
C TYR A 84 7.75 21.78 32.38
N MET A 85 8.90 21.23 31.94
CA MET A 85 9.52 21.59 30.66
C MET A 85 8.60 21.24 29.49
N PHE A 86 7.90 20.11 29.54
CA PHE A 86 6.95 19.70 28.49
C PHE A 86 5.69 20.57 28.39
N THR A 87 5.50 21.53 29.31
CA THR A 87 4.33 22.44 29.32
C THR A 87 4.74 23.89 29.20
N LEU A 88 5.88 24.27 29.77
CA LEU A 88 6.32 25.66 29.87
C LEU A 88 7.38 26.01 28.84
N ASP A 89 8.21 25.06 28.42
CA ASP A 89 9.32 25.29 27.52
C ASP A 89 8.80 25.50 26.10
N ASN A 90 9.09 26.67 25.55
CA ASN A 90 8.64 27.04 24.22
C ASN A 90 9.21 26.07 23.18
N ASP A 91 10.49 25.72 23.27
CA ASP A 91 11.15 24.84 22.32
C ASP A 91 10.45 23.46 22.23
N VAL A 92 9.98 22.96 23.37
CA VAL A 92 9.26 21.68 23.43
C VAL A 92 7.82 21.82 22.94
N VAL A 93 7.13 22.90 23.28
CA VAL A 93 5.71 23.09 22.92
C VAL A 93 5.55 23.46 21.45
N GLU A 94 6.32 24.42 20.95
CA GLU A 94 6.28 24.86 19.55
C GLU A 94 6.73 23.75 18.60
N SER A 95 7.72 22.93 18.97
CA SER A 95 8.13 21.78 18.15
C SER A 95 7.03 20.72 17.99
N GLN A 96 6.02 20.70 18.87
CA GLN A 96 4.86 19.79 18.81
C GLN A 96 3.61 20.40 18.13
N SER A 97 3.60 21.71 17.88
CA SER A 97 2.38 22.47 17.54
C SER A 97 1.68 22.00 16.25
N ASN A 98 2.43 21.70 15.19
CA ASN A 98 1.86 21.33 13.88
C ASN A 98 1.54 19.83 13.73
N ILE A 99 1.67 19.03 14.78
CA ILE A 99 1.55 17.56 14.71
C ILE A 99 0.13 17.08 15.13
N GLN A 100 -0.75 18.00 15.55
CA GLN A 100 -2.05 17.63 16.12
C GLN A 100 -3.02 16.97 15.13
N GLU A 101 -3.08 17.44 13.88
CA GLU A 101 -3.97 16.84 12.85
C GLU A 101 -3.43 15.50 12.34
N PHE A 102 -2.10 15.38 12.30
CA PHE A 102 -1.40 14.19 11.84
C PHE A 102 -1.56 13.00 12.82
N ASN A 103 -1.49 13.26 14.13
CA ASN A 103 -1.45 12.22 15.15
C ASN A 103 -2.63 11.23 15.15
N PRO A 104 -3.90 11.66 15.04
CA PRO A 104 -5.04 10.73 14.94
C PRO A 104 -4.95 9.81 13.72
N ILE A 105 -4.52 10.34 12.57
CA ILE A 105 -4.38 9.57 11.33
C ILE A 105 -3.26 8.55 11.50
N PHE A 106 -2.11 8.95 12.04
CA PHE A 106 -1.01 8.03 12.28
C PHE A 106 -1.36 6.95 13.31
N ARG A 107 -2.10 7.27 14.37
CA ARG A 107 -2.55 6.26 15.34
C ARG A 107 -3.44 5.20 14.68
N GLN A 108 -4.31 5.62 13.77
CA GLN A 108 -5.13 4.70 12.99
C GLN A 108 -4.29 3.86 12.03
N LEU A 109 -3.34 4.47 11.32
CA LEU A 109 -2.33 3.76 10.52
C LEU A 109 -1.64 2.67 11.34
N PHE A 110 -1.08 3.04 12.49
CA PHE A 110 -0.32 2.13 13.32
C PHE A 110 -1.19 0.98 13.85
N LYS A 111 -2.44 1.26 14.22
CA LYS A 111 -3.40 0.24 14.61
C LYS A 111 -3.64 -0.78 13.50
N CYS A 112 -3.92 -0.34 12.27
CA CYS A 112 -4.14 -1.24 11.13
C CYS A 112 -2.88 -2.04 10.77
N TYR A 113 -1.71 -1.39 10.80
CA TYR A 113 -0.41 -2.03 10.56
C TYR A 113 -0.17 -3.20 11.54
N ILE A 114 -0.34 -2.95 12.85
CA ILE A 114 -0.15 -3.97 13.88
C ILE A 114 -1.22 -5.07 13.78
N ALA A 115 -2.47 -4.71 13.48
CA ALA A 115 -3.57 -5.67 13.33
C ALA A 115 -3.46 -6.56 12.07
N GLY A 116 -2.59 -6.21 11.11
CA GLY A 116 -2.47 -6.95 9.85
C GLY A 116 -3.45 -6.49 8.76
N GLU A 117 -4.21 -5.42 9.02
CA GLU A 117 -5.13 -4.76 8.10
C GLU A 117 -4.35 -3.85 7.12
N TRP A 118 -3.45 -4.46 6.34
CA TRP A 118 -2.45 -3.72 5.55
C TRP A 118 -3.03 -2.91 4.39
N GLY A 119 -4.23 -3.26 3.91
CA GLY A 119 -4.99 -2.45 2.96
C GLY A 119 -5.45 -1.12 3.58
N ASP A 120 -6.09 -1.17 4.74
CA ASP A 120 -6.55 0.02 5.47
C ASP A 120 -5.36 0.88 5.95
N ALA A 121 -4.26 0.22 6.33
CA ALA A 121 -3.02 0.89 6.65
C ALA A 121 -2.51 1.71 5.45
N PHE A 122 -2.58 1.19 4.23
CA PHE A 122 -2.16 1.92 3.04
C PHE A 122 -2.94 3.21 2.81
N GLU A 123 -4.27 3.19 3.00
CA GLU A 123 -5.08 4.41 2.91
C GLU A 123 -4.66 5.45 3.96
N CYS A 124 -4.39 5.01 5.20
CA CYS A 124 -3.91 5.89 6.25
C CYS A 124 -2.50 6.44 5.98
N ILE A 125 -1.63 5.69 5.30
CA ILE A 125 -0.30 6.16 4.85
C ILE A 125 -0.46 7.33 3.90
N GLN A 126 -1.33 7.22 2.89
CA GLN A 126 -1.52 8.31 1.91
C GLN A 126 -1.93 9.60 2.62
N ARG A 127 -2.90 9.50 3.54
CA ARG A 127 -3.37 10.64 4.34
C ARG A 127 -2.28 11.21 5.27
N CYS A 128 -1.47 10.36 5.88
CA CYS A 128 -0.33 10.81 6.69
C CYS A 128 0.66 11.61 5.84
N LEU A 129 0.98 11.15 4.62
CA LEU A 129 1.92 11.80 3.71
C LEU A 129 1.33 13.04 3.03
N GLU A 130 -0.01 13.14 2.91
CA GLU A 130 -0.68 14.40 2.54
C GLU A 130 -0.51 15.48 3.62
N CYS A 131 -0.59 15.09 4.90
CA CYS A 131 -0.37 16.00 6.03
C CYS A 131 1.12 16.33 6.25
N TRP A 132 2.00 15.34 6.11
CA TRP A 132 3.43 15.46 6.33
C TRP A 132 4.21 14.58 5.34
N GLU A 133 4.52 15.15 4.18
CA GLU A 133 5.17 14.43 3.07
C GLU A 133 6.50 13.78 3.46
N ASP A 134 7.26 14.40 4.36
CA ASP A 134 8.58 13.94 4.81
C ASP A 134 8.59 13.17 6.14
N ASP A 135 7.44 12.65 6.59
CA ASP A 135 7.39 11.83 7.79
C ASP A 135 8.15 10.50 7.61
N GLY A 136 9.36 10.45 8.17
CA GLY A 136 10.25 9.29 8.10
C GLY A 136 9.61 7.99 8.60
N PRO A 137 8.97 7.96 9.79
CA PRO A 137 8.23 6.79 10.28
C PRO A 137 7.15 6.28 9.32
N THR A 138 6.31 7.15 8.76
CA THR A 138 5.29 6.76 7.78
C THR A 138 5.93 6.15 6.52
N LYS A 139 7.01 6.78 5.99
CA LYS A 139 7.77 6.23 4.84
C LYS A 139 8.39 4.88 5.16
N ALA A 140 8.91 4.68 6.37
CA ALA A 140 9.50 3.41 6.80
C ALA A 140 8.47 2.27 6.87
N ILE A 141 7.27 2.57 7.39
CA ILE A 141 6.12 1.65 7.38
C ILE A 141 5.72 1.35 5.93
N GLN A 142 5.51 2.38 5.09
CA GLN A 142 5.17 2.22 3.67
C GLN A 142 6.16 1.34 2.92
N PHE A 143 7.47 1.59 3.09
CA PHE A 143 8.52 0.79 2.48
C PHE A 143 8.42 -0.68 2.87
N TYR A 144 8.22 -0.97 4.16
CA TYR A 144 8.04 -2.33 4.65
C TYR A 144 6.80 -3.01 4.07
N LEU A 145 5.62 -2.37 4.12
CA LEU A 145 4.39 -2.96 3.55
C LEU A 145 4.51 -3.17 2.04
N SER A 146 5.19 -2.27 1.32
CA SER A 146 5.36 -2.38 -0.13
C SER A 146 6.15 -3.63 -0.54
N ALA A 147 7.06 -4.12 0.32
CA ALA A 147 7.81 -5.34 0.08
C ALA A 147 6.89 -6.58 -0.01
N PHE A 148 5.71 -6.53 0.61
CA PHE A 148 4.69 -7.58 0.57
C PHE A 148 3.42 -7.14 -0.17
N GLN A 149 3.49 -6.11 -1.01
CA GLN A 149 2.35 -5.62 -1.80
C GLN A 149 1.11 -5.26 -0.94
N TYR A 150 1.35 -4.74 0.27
CA TYR A 150 0.27 -4.39 1.21
C TYR A 150 -0.61 -5.59 1.61
N GLN A 151 -0.06 -6.80 1.54
CA GLN A 151 -0.66 -8.01 2.10
C GLN A 151 0.19 -8.52 3.26
N GLN A 152 -0.43 -8.76 4.41
CA GLN A 152 0.30 -9.27 5.56
C GLN A 152 0.86 -10.68 5.28
N PRO A 153 2.06 -11.01 5.77
CA PRO A 153 2.56 -12.37 5.74
C PRO A 153 1.75 -13.27 6.68
N ASN A 154 1.65 -14.56 6.37
CA ASN A 154 0.89 -15.54 7.17
C ASN A 154 1.34 -15.65 8.64
N GLN A 155 2.53 -15.16 8.96
CA GLN A 155 3.13 -15.21 10.30
C GLN A 155 3.13 -13.83 10.98
N TRP A 156 2.36 -12.87 10.48
CA TRP A 156 2.28 -11.54 11.07
C TRP A 156 1.65 -11.59 12.47
N ASN A 157 2.45 -11.29 13.48
CA ASN A 157 2.05 -11.27 14.89
C ASN A 157 2.01 -9.84 15.45
N GLY A 158 1.88 -8.83 14.58
CA GLY A 158 1.88 -7.42 14.96
C GLY A 158 3.27 -6.84 15.24
N TYR A 159 4.33 -7.45 14.71
CA TYR A 159 5.70 -6.93 14.78
C TYR A 159 6.52 -7.46 13.61
N ARG A 160 7.53 -6.68 13.19
CA ARG A 160 8.46 -7.10 12.15
C ARG A 160 9.78 -7.59 12.72
N ASN A 161 10.44 -8.48 11.99
CA ASN A 161 11.79 -8.90 12.31
C ASN A 161 12.77 -7.92 11.63
N ILE A 162 13.68 -7.31 12.40
CA ILE A 162 14.63 -6.33 11.84
C ILE A 162 15.70 -6.98 10.94
N GLU A 163 15.92 -8.28 11.10
CA GLU A 163 16.82 -9.08 10.26
C GLU A 163 16.16 -9.54 8.95
N ASP A 164 14.89 -9.20 8.71
CA ASP A 164 14.25 -9.47 7.42
C ASP A 164 14.98 -8.71 6.30
N ASP A 165 15.55 -9.46 5.36
CA ASP A 165 16.20 -8.88 4.17
C ASP A 165 15.13 -8.42 3.17
N LEU A 166 14.61 -7.21 3.40
CA LEU A 166 13.59 -6.57 2.56
C LEU A 166 14.05 -6.46 1.10
N ASN A 167 15.35 -6.28 0.85
CA ASN A 167 15.88 -6.22 -0.51
C ASN A 167 15.79 -7.57 -1.21
N LYS A 168 16.07 -8.67 -0.49
CA LYS A 168 15.88 -10.02 -1.02
C LYS A 168 14.42 -10.32 -1.28
N ILE A 169 13.52 -9.93 -0.37
CA ILE A 169 12.07 -10.09 -0.56
C ILE A 169 11.63 -9.32 -1.81
N TYR A 170 12.03 -8.06 -1.92
CA TYR A 170 11.73 -7.21 -3.07
C TYR A 170 12.24 -7.80 -4.39
N ARG A 171 13.51 -8.23 -4.44
CA ARG A 171 14.11 -8.84 -5.65
C ARG A 171 13.44 -10.15 -6.04
N SER A 172 13.11 -10.99 -5.06
CA SER A 172 12.43 -12.27 -5.30
C SER A 172 11.05 -12.05 -5.94
N ARG A 173 10.33 -11.01 -5.48
CA ARG A 173 9.05 -10.60 -6.04
C ARG A 173 9.17 -10.14 -7.49
N ILE A 174 10.10 -9.23 -7.79
CA ILE A 174 10.29 -8.75 -9.17
C ILE A 174 10.59 -9.92 -10.12
N ARG A 175 11.41 -10.89 -9.68
CA ARG A 175 11.69 -12.09 -10.47
C ARG A 175 10.44 -12.96 -10.66
N ALA A 176 9.62 -13.15 -9.64
CA ALA A 176 8.39 -13.94 -9.75
C ALA A 176 7.41 -13.32 -10.75
N GLN A 177 7.22 -12.00 -10.70
CA GLN A 177 6.35 -11.27 -11.64
C GLN A 177 6.83 -11.42 -13.10
N GLN A 178 8.14 -11.31 -13.33
CA GLN A 178 8.72 -11.49 -14.67
C GLN A 178 8.51 -12.91 -15.21
N LEU A 179 8.56 -13.93 -14.36
CA LEU A 179 8.33 -15.33 -14.76
C LEU A 179 6.85 -15.59 -15.10
N ASP A 180 5.92 -14.99 -14.35
CA ASP A 180 4.50 -15.10 -14.63
C ASP A 180 4.11 -14.41 -15.94
N GLU A 181 4.66 -13.23 -16.20
CA GLU A 181 4.49 -12.50 -17.47
C GLU A 181 5.00 -13.31 -18.66
N GLN A 182 6.22 -13.86 -18.55
CA GLN A 182 6.80 -14.72 -19.59
C GLN A 182 5.94 -15.96 -19.86
N SER A 183 5.45 -16.63 -18.81
CA SER A 183 4.62 -17.83 -18.94
C SER A 183 3.28 -17.54 -19.63
N GLN A 184 2.71 -16.35 -19.39
CA GLN A 184 1.48 -15.91 -20.06
C GLN A 184 1.71 -15.59 -21.54
N GLU A 185 2.86 -15.01 -21.90
CA GLU A 185 3.23 -14.78 -23.31
C GLU A 185 3.46 -16.09 -24.06
N ASP A 186 4.21 -17.02 -23.47
CA ASP A 186 4.47 -18.33 -24.07
C ASP A 186 3.17 -19.12 -24.31
N SER A 187 2.23 -19.04 -23.37
CA SER A 187 0.89 -19.66 -23.49
C SER A 187 0.05 -19.03 -24.60
N LYS A 188 0.17 -17.72 -24.85
CA LYS A 188 -0.51 -17.03 -25.95
C LYS A 188 0.10 -17.41 -27.30
N ASN A 189 1.42 -17.52 -27.37
CA ASN A 189 2.13 -17.92 -28.59
C ASN A 189 1.81 -19.36 -29.00
N GLN A 190 1.78 -20.31 -28.07
CA GLN A 190 1.38 -21.70 -28.36
C GLN A 190 -0.06 -21.83 -28.87
N LYS A 191 -1.01 -21.04 -28.32
CA LYS A 191 -2.39 -21.01 -28.82
C LYS A 191 -2.47 -20.48 -30.26
N ASN A 192 -1.66 -19.46 -30.59
CA ASN A 192 -1.63 -18.90 -31.94
C ASN A 192 -1.02 -19.87 -32.97
N GLU A 193 0.01 -20.64 -32.59
CA GLU A 193 0.58 -21.70 -33.45
C GLU A 193 -0.42 -22.84 -33.68
N HIS A 194 -1.20 -23.23 -32.67
CA HIS A 194 -2.22 -24.26 -32.83
C HIS A 194 -3.38 -23.82 -33.74
N VAL A 195 -3.76 -22.54 -33.69
CA VAL A 195 -4.78 -21.96 -34.57
C VAL A 195 -4.28 -21.84 -36.02
N SER A 196 -3.00 -21.51 -36.23
CA SER A 196 -2.42 -21.42 -37.58
C SER A 196 -2.27 -22.79 -38.25
N HIS A 197 -1.85 -23.82 -37.50
CA HIS A 197 -1.84 -25.21 -37.98
C HIS A 197 -3.25 -25.76 -38.25
N GLY A 198 -4.23 -25.43 -37.40
CA GLY A 198 -5.63 -25.75 -37.65
C GLY A 198 -6.15 -25.14 -38.96
N ARG A 199 -5.84 -23.87 -39.23
CA ARG A 199 -6.24 -23.17 -40.47
C ARG A 199 -5.61 -23.75 -41.73
N LEU A 200 -4.32 -24.13 -41.67
CA LEU A 200 -3.63 -24.81 -42.76
C LEU A 200 -4.24 -26.19 -43.06
N SER A 201 -4.62 -26.95 -42.03
CA SER A 201 -5.29 -28.24 -42.20
C SER A 201 -6.68 -28.13 -42.83
N VAL A 202 -7.43 -27.06 -42.53
CA VAL A 202 -8.74 -26.78 -43.14
C VAL A 202 -8.58 -26.37 -44.61
N LEU A 203 -7.64 -25.48 -44.92
CA LEU A 203 -7.36 -25.07 -46.31
C LEU A 203 -6.89 -26.25 -47.18
N HIS A 204 -6.08 -27.17 -46.64
CA HIS A 204 -5.67 -28.37 -47.38
C HIS A 204 -6.84 -29.33 -47.63
N ARG A 205 -7.79 -29.40 -46.69
CA ARG A 205 -9.01 -30.21 -46.83
C ARG A 205 -10.01 -29.59 -47.80
N GLU A 206 -10.12 -28.26 -47.84
CA GLU A 206 -10.94 -27.52 -48.81
C GLU A 206 -10.37 -27.61 -50.23
N ALA A 207 -9.05 -27.45 -50.40
CA ALA A 207 -8.39 -27.63 -51.70
C ALA A 207 -8.55 -29.07 -52.25
N SER A 208 -8.44 -30.09 -51.38
CA SER A 208 -8.70 -31.48 -51.76
C SER A 208 -10.16 -31.74 -52.14
N MET A 209 -11.12 -31.04 -51.51
CA MET A 209 -12.53 -31.11 -51.91
C MET A 209 -12.83 -30.35 -53.21
N GLU A 210 -12.12 -29.27 -53.53
CA GLU A 210 -12.26 -28.55 -54.80
C GLU A 210 -11.71 -29.35 -56.00
N GLU A 211 -10.54 -30.00 -55.86
CA GLU A 211 -10.04 -30.95 -56.89
C GLU A 211 -11.03 -32.10 -57.13
N SER A 212 -11.71 -32.55 -56.08
CA SER A 212 -12.74 -33.59 -56.18
C SER A 212 -14.01 -33.10 -56.91
N LYS A 213 -14.30 -31.79 -56.87
CA LYS A 213 -15.44 -31.17 -57.57
C LYS A 213 -15.09 -30.85 -59.04
N GLU A 214 -13.87 -30.44 -59.36
CA GLU A 214 -13.42 -30.27 -60.75
C GLU A 214 -13.40 -31.59 -61.52
N ASN A 215 -12.97 -32.70 -60.89
CA ASN A 215 -13.05 -34.04 -61.50
C ASN A 215 -14.50 -34.52 -61.71
N ARG A 216 -15.48 -34.05 -60.93
CA ARG A 216 -16.91 -34.32 -61.16
C ARG A 216 -17.54 -33.39 -62.21
N SER A 217 -17.03 -32.17 -62.38
CA SER A 217 -17.52 -31.23 -63.39
C SER A 217 -17.18 -31.66 -64.83
N ALA A 218 -16.07 -32.36 -65.03
CA ALA A 218 -15.72 -32.94 -66.34
C ALA A 218 -16.66 -34.09 -66.77
N TYR A 219 -17.39 -34.72 -65.84
CA TYR A 219 -18.28 -35.85 -66.14
C TYR A 219 -19.74 -35.45 -66.38
N ASN A 220 -20.17 -34.26 -65.93
CA ASN A 220 -21.58 -33.83 -65.98
C ASN A 220 -21.92 -32.84 -67.11
N ARG A 221 -21.10 -32.76 -68.17
CA ARG A 221 -21.43 -31.98 -69.38
C ARG A 221 -22.16 -32.83 -70.46
N ASN A 222 -22.66 -34.00 -70.09
CA ASN A 222 -23.57 -34.85 -70.84
C ASN A 222 -24.70 -35.28 -69.91
N GLU A 223 -25.79 -34.51 -69.87
CA GLU A 223 -27.17 -34.86 -69.44
C GLU A 223 -27.87 -33.52 -69.16
N GLN A 224 -28.52 -32.93 -70.17
CA GLN A 224 -29.98 -33.01 -70.33
C GLN A 224 -30.73 -32.60 -69.06
N SER A 225 -31.34 -31.41 -69.02
CA SER A 225 -32.68 -31.16 -69.57
C SER A 225 -33.75 -32.00 -68.87
N THR A 226 -34.37 -31.44 -67.83
CA THR A 226 -35.81 -31.59 -67.55
C THR A 226 -36.27 -30.54 -66.54
N ASP A 227 -37.34 -29.83 -66.91
CA ASP A 227 -38.21 -29.00 -66.08
C ASP A 227 -38.78 -29.76 -64.87
N PHE A 228 -38.99 -29.09 -63.71
CA PHE A 228 -40.28 -29.18 -62.98
C PHE A 228 -40.45 -28.18 -61.81
N VAL A 229 -41.54 -27.43 -61.91
CA VAL A 229 -42.50 -26.84 -60.95
C VAL A 229 -42.25 -26.93 -59.42
N GLY A 230 -42.14 -25.73 -58.81
CA GLY A 230 -42.99 -25.16 -57.75
C GLY A 230 -43.39 -25.93 -56.48
N LEU A 231 -43.25 -25.29 -55.31
CA LEU A 231 -44.36 -25.04 -54.37
C LEU A 231 -43.94 -24.17 -53.16
N ASP A 232 -44.74 -23.15 -52.93
CA ASP A 232 -44.82 -22.27 -51.75
C ASP A 232 -45.33 -23.00 -50.48
N SER A 233 -44.93 -22.52 -49.31
CA SER A 233 -45.78 -22.25 -48.12
C SER A 233 -44.86 -21.83 -46.96
N LYS A 234 -44.87 -20.59 -46.45
CA LYS A 234 -45.85 -19.83 -45.65
C LYS A 234 -46.30 -20.50 -44.34
N THR A 235 -46.33 -19.63 -43.32
CA THR A 235 -46.94 -19.72 -41.97
C THR A 235 -46.03 -20.31 -40.88
N GLY A 236 -45.95 -19.79 -39.66
CA GLY A 236 -46.72 -18.73 -39.01
C GLY A 236 -46.24 -18.50 -37.57
N THR A 237 -46.27 -17.22 -37.21
CA THR A 237 -46.34 -16.54 -35.91
C THR A 237 -46.94 -17.33 -34.73
N ILE A 238 -46.49 -17.04 -33.48
CA ILE A 238 -47.32 -16.54 -32.33
C ILE A 238 -46.69 -16.83 -30.93
N ASN A 239 -46.51 -15.74 -30.16
CA ASN A 239 -46.65 -15.54 -28.69
C ASN A 239 -45.84 -16.38 -27.70
N SER A 240 -45.54 -15.94 -26.47
CA SER A 240 -45.79 -14.71 -25.70
C SER A 240 -44.96 -14.77 -24.40
N ASN A 241 -44.62 -13.61 -23.86
CA ASN A 241 -44.61 -13.19 -22.44
C ASN A 241 -44.62 -14.27 -21.33
N ILE A 242 -43.84 -14.03 -20.26
CA ILE A 242 -44.34 -13.93 -18.87
C ILE A 242 -43.20 -13.55 -17.89
N THR A 243 -43.38 -12.35 -17.31
CA THR A 243 -43.13 -11.86 -15.94
C THR A 243 -41.82 -12.05 -15.18
N ASP A 244 -41.24 -10.88 -14.87
CA ASP A 244 -40.77 -10.41 -13.54
C ASP A 244 -41.11 -11.27 -12.31
N VAL A 245 -40.12 -11.47 -11.44
CA VAL A 245 -40.26 -11.45 -9.97
C VAL A 245 -38.93 -11.02 -9.32
N ASN A 246 -39.00 -9.88 -8.61
CA ASN A 246 -38.20 -9.38 -7.47
C ASN A 246 -36.66 -9.32 -7.53
#